data_AF-A0A2M8F5C8-F1
#
_entry.id   AF-A0A2M8F5C8-F1
#
_cell.length_a   1.000
_cell.length_b   1.000
_cell.length_c   1.000
_cell.angle_alpha   90.00
_cell.angle_beta   90.00
_cell.angle_gamma   90.00
#
_symmetry.space_group_name_H-M   'P 1'
#
loop_
_entity.id
_entity.type
_entity.pdbx_description
1 polymer ?
#
loop_
_entity_poly.entity_id
_entity_poly.type
_entity_poly.pdbx_seq_one_letter_code
_entity_poly.pdbx_strand_id
1 'polypeptide(L)'
;MKMHKYRNRWLTVGVATLIVITFIATYKSNNETLTGRLDFSSNQASASASPSTRSEALAILMKASKRPIMRNPQVQTFADVPPTHPYFVHIEQAVADNLIAGNVQRGVRNFRADSYMTRAEFATLANAVFGLKDQTLKAGYPFISDNGASTWYQTQVNTLYRFGGVETAFRPGDSITTTEASASAKSLAQRALYTSRGELAEKISDALYLPLIRCRQGVARDVSSAHPHCPAIQAAISAGIFSGYADGTFDPAREMTRAEVAVVLANAFDLGSSQNETLFADDAAIPAWSRGAVAALNDTGAPVADDENRFNPVATATSWYITDLVDFLSDR
;
A
#
# COMPACT_ATOMS: atom_id res chain seq x y z
N MET A 1 25.84 -62.60 -17.92
CA MET A 1 25.11 -63.81 -17.46
C MET A 1 24.11 -63.39 -16.38
N LYS A 2 22.80 -63.44 -16.71
CA LYS A 2 21.56 -63.42 -15.86
C LYS A 2 21.48 -62.45 -14.65
N MET A 3 20.64 -61.40 -14.70
CA MET A 3 19.20 -61.35 -14.34
C MET A 3 18.86 -61.64 -12.87
N HIS A 4 18.24 -60.67 -12.17
CA HIS A 4 17.03 -60.78 -11.30
C HIS A 4 16.53 -59.35 -10.98
N LYS A 5 15.50 -58.83 -11.66
CA LYS A 5 14.03 -58.96 -11.50
C LYS A 5 13.41 -58.06 -10.41
N TYR A 6 12.81 -56.97 -10.91
CA TYR A 6 11.70 -56.21 -10.34
C TYR A 6 10.51 -57.11 -9.95
N ARG A 7 9.79 -56.74 -8.88
CA ARG A 7 8.35 -57.03 -8.70
C ARG A 7 7.61 -55.79 -8.20
N ASN A 8 6.75 -55.27 -9.06
CA ASN A 8 5.68 -54.33 -8.79
C ASN A 8 4.55 -54.99 -7.97
N ARG A 9 3.84 -54.21 -7.15
CA ARG A 9 2.39 -54.33 -6.94
C ARG A 9 1.76 -52.95 -7.08
N TRP A 10 0.93 -52.82 -8.12
CA TRP A 10 -0.04 -51.75 -8.35
C TRP A 10 -1.45 -52.30 -8.11
N LEU A 11 -2.36 -51.43 -7.64
CA LEU A 11 -3.78 -51.25 -8.01
C LEU A 11 -4.54 -50.62 -6.82
N THR A 12 -4.75 -49.30 -6.86
CA THR A 12 -6.02 -48.56 -7.18
C THR A 12 -7.04 -48.61 -6.03
N VAL A 13 -7.57 -47.49 -5.51
CA VAL A 13 -8.46 -46.43 -6.06
C VAL A 13 -8.38 -45.24 -5.06
N GLY A 14 -8.51 -43.94 -5.33
CA GLY A 14 -8.81 -43.12 -6.49
C GLY A 14 -8.99 -41.64 -6.04
N VAL A 15 -8.46 -40.72 -6.88
CA VAL A 15 -8.95 -39.37 -7.24
C VAL A 15 -9.38 -38.36 -6.15
N ALA A 16 -8.58 -37.29 -5.96
CA ALA A 16 -9.03 -35.88 -5.98
C ALA A 16 -7.84 -34.90 -6.07
N THR A 17 -7.63 -34.39 -7.29
CA THR A 17 -7.31 -32.99 -7.67
C THR A 17 -6.10 -32.29 -6.99
N LEU A 18 -4.91 -32.23 -7.60
CA LEU A 18 -4.41 -31.19 -8.54
C LEU A 18 -4.68 -29.73 -8.10
N ILE A 19 -3.64 -28.89 -8.20
CA ILE A 19 -3.51 -27.43 -7.92
C ILE A 19 -2.88 -27.12 -6.55
N VAL A 20 -1.53 -27.13 -6.44
CA VAL A 20 -0.71 -26.09 -5.73
C VAL A 20 0.78 -26.17 -6.18
N ILE A 21 1.06 -26.32 -7.48
CA ILE A 21 2.44 -26.15 -7.99
C ILE A 21 2.36 -25.26 -9.22
N THR A 22 2.47 -23.95 -9.00
CA THR A 22 3.09 -22.91 -9.86
C THR A 22 2.75 -21.54 -9.24
N PHE A 23 3.51 -21.06 -8.24
CA PHE A 23 3.45 -19.65 -7.85
C PHE A 23 4.74 -19.06 -7.25
N ILE A 24 5.88 -19.76 -7.32
CA ILE A 24 7.17 -19.22 -6.87
C ILE A 24 8.22 -19.51 -7.95
N ALA A 25 8.08 -18.86 -9.11
CA ALA A 25 9.10 -18.83 -10.16
C ALA A 25 8.85 -17.68 -11.16
N THR A 26 8.73 -16.44 -10.67
CA THR A 26 9.08 -15.24 -11.45
C THR A 26 9.53 -14.13 -10.50
N TYR A 27 10.49 -14.46 -9.63
CA TYR A 27 11.12 -13.52 -8.72
C TYR A 27 12.64 -13.72 -8.74
N LYS A 28 13.23 -13.56 -9.92
CA LYS A 28 14.63 -13.15 -10.15
C LYS A 28 14.93 -13.20 -11.64
N SER A 29 15.64 -12.18 -12.10
CA SER A 29 16.05 -11.94 -13.49
C SER A 29 14.93 -11.37 -14.36
N ASN A 30 14.72 -10.06 -14.27
CA ASN A 30 15.21 -9.15 -15.31
C ASN A 30 14.92 -7.71 -14.89
N ASN A 31 15.89 -6.85 -15.15
CA ASN A 31 15.77 -5.40 -15.14
C ASN A 31 14.91 -4.92 -16.33
N GLU A 32 13.80 -5.62 -16.58
CA GLU A 32 12.84 -5.32 -17.62
C GLU A 32 11.82 -4.37 -17.02
N THR A 33 11.75 -3.17 -17.59
CA THR A 33 10.59 -2.30 -17.54
C THR A 33 9.31 -3.13 -17.53
N LEU A 34 8.60 -3.11 -16.39
CA LEU A 34 7.30 -3.74 -16.21
C LEU A 34 6.27 -3.06 -17.14
N THR A 35 6.30 -3.43 -18.41
CA THR A 35 5.36 -3.03 -19.47
C THR A 35 4.08 -3.88 -19.45
N GLY A 36 3.82 -4.59 -18.34
CA GLY A 36 2.52 -5.18 -18.00
C GLY A 36 1.48 -4.09 -17.79
N ARG A 37 1.14 -3.42 -18.89
CA ARG A 37 0.14 -2.39 -19.06
C ARG A 37 -1.19 -3.12 -19.14
N LEU A 38 -2.15 -2.75 -18.30
CA LEU A 38 -3.52 -3.22 -18.49
C LEU A 38 -4.00 -2.72 -19.86
N ASP A 39 -4.26 -3.66 -20.76
CA ASP A 39 -4.82 -3.37 -22.06
C ASP A 39 -6.35 -3.44 -21.99
N PHE A 40 -6.99 -2.30 -21.79
CA PHE A 40 -8.44 -2.19 -21.84
C PHE A 40 -8.96 -2.06 -23.29
N SER A 41 -8.07 -2.08 -24.31
CA SER A 41 -8.47 -1.93 -25.72
C SER A 41 -9.10 -3.18 -26.33
N SER A 42 -9.02 -4.34 -25.65
CA SER A 42 -9.61 -5.60 -26.14
C SER A 42 -11.05 -5.84 -25.68
N ASN A 43 -11.66 -4.94 -24.93
CA ASN A 43 -13.11 -4.92 -24.81
C ASN A 43 -13.69 -4.22 -26.04
N GLN A 44 -13.95 -4.99 -27.10
CA GLN A 44 -15.14 -4.71 -27.91
C GLN A 44 -16.28 -4.45 -26.92
N ALA A 45 -16.94 -3.31 -27.08
CA ALA A 45 -18.07 -2.86 -26.27
C ALA A 45 -18.91 -4.03 -25.75
N SER A 46 -18.61 -4.49 -24.53
CA SER A 46 -19.58 -5.20 -23.74
C SER A 46 -20.55 -4.13 -23.27
N ALA A 47 -21.82 -4.35 -23.54
CA ALA A 47 -22.89 -3.44 -23.21
C ALA A 47 -22.76 -2.86 -21.78
N SER A 48 -22.92 -1.53 -21.68
CA SER A 48 -23.36 -0.80 -20.48
C SER A 48 -22.72 -1.19 -19.13
N ALA A 49 -21.41 -0.96 -18.94
CA ALA A 49 -20.94 -0.76 -17.57
C ALA A 49 -21.44 0.62 -17.10
N SER A 50 -22.35 0.64 -16.13
CA SER A 50 -22.91 1.90 -15.63
C SER A 50 -21.80 2.80 -15.08
N PRO A 51 -21.86 4.13 -15.33
CA PRO A 51 -20.97 5.09 -14.69
C PRO A 51 -20.99 4.89 -13.16
N SER A 52 -19.81 4.88 -12.54
CA SER A 52 -19.68 4.79 -11.10
C SER A 52 -20.05 6.13 -10.46
N THR A 53 -20.84 6.07 -9.40
CA THR A 53 -21.02 7.22 -8.51
C THR A 53 -19.73 7.50 -7.73
N ARG A 54 -19.60 8.71 -7.19
CA ARG A 54 -18.45 9.12 -6.35
C ARG A 54 -18.33 8.24 -5.11
N SER A 55 -19.45 7.88 -4.50
CA SER A 55 -19.48 7.04 -3.31
C SER A 55 -19.11 5.58 -3.60
N GLU A 56 -19.54 5.02 -4.73
CA GLU A 56 -19.13 3.69 -5.19
C GLU A 56 -17.63 3.62 -5.47
N ALA A 57 -17.11 4.59 -6.22
CA ALA A 57 -15.69 4.65 -6.56
C ALA A 57 -14.82 4.77 -5.31
N LEU A 58 -15.20 5.63 -4.36
CA LEU A 58 -14.53 5.74 -3.06
C LEU A 58 -14.56 4.42 -2.31
N ALA A 59 -15.72 3.77 -2.19
CA ALA A 59 -15.85 2.52 -1.46
C ALA A 59 -15.00 1.39 -2.08
N ILE A 60 -14.90 1.34 -3.42
CA ILE A 60 -14.01 0.41 -4.12
C ILE A 60 -12.55 0.65 -3.71
N LEU A 61 -12.10 1.91 -3.74
CA LEU A 61 -10.73 2.28 -3.39
C LEU A 61 -10.43 2.00 -1.91
N MET A 62 -11.34 2.38 -1.00
CA MET A 62 -11.19 2.15 0.45
C MET A 62 -11.13 0.66 0.80
N LYS A 63 -11.93 -0.18 0.14
CA LYS A 63 -11.86 -1.65 0.32
C LYS A 63 -10.53 -2.20 -0.20
N ALA A 64 -10.07 -1.71 -1.35
CA ALA A 64 -8.82 -2.16 -1.95
C ALA A 64 -7.57 -1.71 -1.17
N SER A 65 -7.64 -0.57 -0.47
CA SER A 65 -6.52 -0.02 0.31
C SER A 65 -6.22 -0.81 1.59
N LYS A 66 -7.12 -1.72 1.99
CA LYS A 66 -7.06 -2.44 3.29
C LYS A 66 -6.92 -1.49 4.48
N ARG A 67 -7.42 -0.26 4.37
CA ARG A 67 -7.56 0.66 5.51
C ARG A 67 -8.63 0.12 6.47
N PRO A 68 -8.50 0.34 7.79
CA PRO A 68 -9.57 0.06 8.74
C PRO A 68 -10.82 0.84 8.32
N ILE A 69 -11.98 0.25 8.53
CA ILE A 69 -13.27 0.88 8.22
C ILE A 69 -14.05 0.98 9.52
N MET A 70 -14.36 2.21 9.91
CA MET A 70 -15.22 2.53 11.04
C MET A 70 -16.48 1.67 11.03
N ARG A 71 -16.68 0.90 12.10
CA ARG A 71 -17.88 0.06 12.27
C ARG A 71 -19.13 0.86 12.59
N ASN A 72 -18.99 1.97 13.32
CA ASN A 72 -20.11 2.76 13.81
C ASN A 72 -19.78 4.27 13.89
N PRO A 73 -19.68 4.97 12.75
CA PRO A 73 -19.46 6.42 12.76
C PRO A 73 -20.64 7.14 13.40
N GLN A 74 -20.39 7.90 14.47
CA GLN A 74 -21.42 8.63 15.22
C GLN A 74 -21.72 10.02 14.66
N VAL A 75 -20.84 10.55 13.80
CA VAL A 75 -20.94 11.91 13.27
C VAL A 75 -21.17 11.83 11.77
N GLN A 76 -22.23 12.48 11.31
CA GLN A 76 -22.46 12.72 9.88
C GLN A 76 -21.67 13.97 9.46
N THR A 77 -20.69 13.80 8.58
CA THR A 77 -19.84 14.91 8.12
C THR A 77 -20.51 15.71 6.99
N PHE A 78 -21.18 15.01 6.06
CA PHE A 78 -21.74 15.62 4.86
C PHE A 78 -23.26 15.64 4.91
N ALA A 79 -23.85 16.81 4.63
CA ALA A 79 -25.29 16.99 4.71
C ALA A 79 -26.08 16.08 3.74
N ASP A 80 -25.48 15.74 2.60
CA ASP A 80 -26.05 14.90 1.56
C ASP A 80 -25.70 13.40 1.69
N VAL A 81 -25.08 12.99 2.79
CA VAL A 81 -24.75 11.58 3.06
C VAL A 81 -25.34 11.18 4.41
N PRO A 82 -26.63 10.79 4.47
CA PRO A 82 -27.25 10.36 5.72
C PRO A 82 -26.64 9.04 6.24
N PRO A 83 -26.75 8.72 7.54
CA PRO A 83 -26.26 7.46 8.11
C PRO A 83 -26.82 6.19 7.46
N THR A 84 -27.97 6.29 6.79
CA THR A 84 -28.61 5.20 6.04
C THR A 84 -28.00 4.98 4.65
N HIS A 85 -27.11 5.86 4.19
CA HIS A 85 -26.48 5.75 2.87
C HIS A 85 -25.59 4.49 2.82
N PRO A 86 -25.64 3.67 1.76
CA PRO A 86 -24.96 2.37 1.71
C PRO A 86 -23.44 2.46 1.87
N TYR A 87 -22.85 3.60 1.51
CA TYR A 87 -21.42 3.87 1.62
C TYR A 87 -21.05 4.83 2.77
N PHE A 88 -21.97 5.14 3.67
CA PHE A 88 -21.77 6.07 4.78
C PHE A 88 -20.47 5.79 5.54
N VAL A 89 -20.25 4.55 5.96
CA VAL A 89 -19.06 4.16 6.74
C VAL A 89 -17.73 4.37 6.00
N HIS A 90 -17.71 4.17 4.67
CA HIS A 90 -16.50 4.38 3.87
C HIS A 90 -16.22 5.87 3.66
N ILE A 91 -17.28 6.68 3.52
CA ILE A 91 -17.19 8.12 3.37
C ILE A 91 -16.70 8.76 4.67
N GLU A 92 -17.29 8.41 5.80
CA GLU A 92 -16.85 8.92 7.11
C GLU A 92 -15.41 8.47 7.42
N GLN A 93 -15.02 7.24 7.07
CA GLN A 93 -13.62 6.82 7.21
C GLN A 93 -12.67 7.66 6.37
N ALA A 94 -13.02 7.92 5.11
CA ALA A 94 -12.20 8.73 4.24
C ALA A 94 -12.09 10.19 4.73
N VAL A 95 -13.09 10.70 5.45
CA VAL A 95 -12.99 12.00 6.14
C VAL A 95 -12.03 11.92 7.33
N ALA A 96 -12.16 10.90 8.18
CA ALA A 96 -11.31 10.70 9.35
C ALA A 96 -9.83 10.58 8.97
N ASP A 97 -9.55 9.89 7.86
CA ASP A 97 -8.21 9.74 7.29
C ASP A 97 -7.74 11.00 6.51
N ASN A 98 -8.52 12.09 6.50
CA ASN A 98 -8.25 13.33 5.75
C ASN A 98 -8.09 13.13 4.23
N LEU A 99 -8.68 12.08 3.66
CA LEU A 99 -8.60 11.75 2.23
C LEU A 99 -9.60 12.54 1.39
N ILE A 100 -10.71 12.97 2.00
CA ILE A 100 -11.75 13.75 1.33
C ILE A 100 -12.22 14.95 2.16
N ALA A 101 -12.37 16.09 1.49
CA ALA A 101 -12.86 17.32 2.13
C ALA A 101 -14.32 17.63 1.79
N GLY A 102 -14.84 17.17 0.65
CA GLY A 102 -16.12 17.62 0.10
C GLY A 102 -16.11 19.12 -0.26
N ASN A 103 -17.27 19.66 -0.59
CA ASN A 103 -17.43 21.06 -1.00
C ASN A 103 -18.35 21.80 -0.03
N VAL A 104 -17.91 22.95 0.46
CA VAL A 104 -18.74 23.84 1.29
C VAL A 104 -19.43 24.86 0.39
N GLN A 105 -20.75 24.85 0.37
CA GLN A 105 -21.56 25.83 -0.34
C GLN A 105 -22.57 26.43 0.62
N ARG A 106 -22.51 27.76 0.81
CA ARG A 106 -23.38 28.50 1.74
C ARG A 106 -23.39 27.92 3.17
N GLY A 107 -22.23 27.50 3.67
CA GLY A 107 -22.09 26.89 5.00
C GLY A 107 -22.49 25.42 5.10
N VAL A 108 -23.00 24.82 4.01
CA VAL A 108 -23.35 23.40 3.96
C VAL A 108 -22.23 22.61 3.28
N ARG A 109 -21.69 21.61 3.97
CA ARG A 109 -20.65 20.71 3.45
C ARG A 109 -21.31 19.51 2.77
N ASN A 110 -21.07 19.33 1.48
CA ASN A 110 -21.64 18.25 0.66
C ASN A 110 -20.54 17.41 -0.02
N PHE A 111 -20.77 16.11 -0.14
CA PHE A 111 -19.85 15.17 -0.80
C PHE A 111 -20.21 14.89 -2.26
N ARG A 112 -21.50 15.00 -2.60
CA ARG A 112 -22.15 14.62 -3.87
C ARG A 112 -22.07 13.12 -4.14
N ALA A 113 -22.47 12.31 -3.15
CA ALA A 113 -22.30 10.85 -3.15
C ALA A 113 -22.80 10.14 -4.42
N ASP A 114 -23.95 10.55 -4.94
CA ASP A 114 -24.62 9.92 -6.08
C ASP A 114 -24.26 10.54 -7.44
N SER A 115 -23.43 11.58 -7.45
CA SER A 115 -22.94 12.14 -8.71
C SER A 115 -21.94 11.20 -9.37
N TYR A 116 -21.94 11.14 -10.70
CA TYR A 116 -20.93 10.39 -11.43
C TYR A 116 -19.54 11.02 -11.25
N MET A 117 -18.53 10.15 -11.15
CA MET A 117 -17.14 10.55 -11.00
C MET A 117 -16.42 10.49 -12.35
N THR A 118 -15.68 11.55 -12.68
CA THR A 118 -14.80 11.54 -13.86
C THR A 118 -13.54 10.72 -13.61
N ARG A 119 -12.91 10.23 -14.68
CA ARG A 119 -11.63 9.49 -14.58
C ARG A 119 -10.54 10.33 -13.91
N ALA A 120 -10.48 11.64 -14.17
CA ALA A 120 -9.52 12.53 -13.53
C ALA A 120 -9.76 12.67 -12.02
N GLU A 121 -11.02 12.82 -11.59
CA GLU A 121 -11.37 12.85 -10.17
C GLU A 121 -11.06 11.51 -9.47
N PHE A 122 -11.31 10.39 -10.16
CA PHE A 122 -10.93 9.07 -9.67
C PHE A 122 -9.41 8.96 -9.47
N ALA A 123 -8.62 9.47 -10.41
CA ALA A 123 -7.15 9.45 -10.29
C ALA A 123 -6.66 10.22 -9.07
N THR A 124 -7.23 11.41 -8.82
CA THR A 124 -6.93 12.19 -7.62
C THR A 124 -7.31 11.43 -6.35
N LEU A 125 -8.51 10.84 -6.32
CA LEU A 125 -8.99 10.11 -5.15
C LEU A 125 -8.16 8.84 -4.89
N ALA A 126 -7.80 8.10 -5.95
CA ALA A 126 -6.98 6.91 -5.85
C ALA A 126 -5.59 7.24 -5.29
N ASN A 127 -4.97 8.33 -5.75
CA ASN A 127 -3.69 8.76 -5.20
C ASN A 127 -3.79 9.09 -3.70
N ALA A 128 -4.84 9.79 -3.28
CA ALA A 128 -5.07 10.08 -1.86
C ALA A 128 -5.23 8.78 -1.07
N VAL A 129 -6.15 7.90 -1.48
CA VAL A 129 -6.48 6.66 -0.77
C VAL A 129 -5.27 5.73 -0.62
N PHE A 130 -4.44 5.61 -1.66
CA PHE A 130 -3.24 4.78 -1.66
C PHE A 130 -1.98 5.51 -1.18
N GLY A 131 -2.08 6.77 -0.74
CA GLY A 131 -0.93 7.54 -0.24
C GLY A 131 0.14 7.80 -1.30
N LEU A 132 -0.25 7.90 -2.56
CA LEU A 132 0.66 8.12 -3.68
C LEU A 132 1.06 9.60 -3.73
N LYS A 133 2.25 9.90 -3.22
CA LYS A 133 2.81 11.27 -3.22
C LYS A 133 3.33 11.66 -4.61
N ASP A 134 3.14 12.94 -4.95
CA ASP A 134 3.54 13.55 -6.21
C ASP A 134 5.07 13.46 -6.40
N GLN A 135 5.51 12.85 -7.49
CA GLN A 135 6.90 12.95 -7.92
C GLN A 135 6.97 13.84 -9.14
N THR A 136 7.93 14.76 -9.13
CA THR A 136 8.24 15.69 -10.22
C THR A 136 8.03 15.06 -11.59
N LEU A 137 7.24 15.74 -12.44
CA LEU A 137 7.01 15.35 -13.83
C LEU A 137 8.37 15.11 -14.52
N LYS A 138 8.67 13.85 -14.85
CA LYS A 138 9.88 13.42 -15.55
C LYS A 138 9.62 13.45 -17.06
N ALA A 139 10.63 13.80 -17.84
CA ALA A 139 10.58 13.65 -19.29
C ALA A 139 10.29 12.18 -19.65
N GLY A 140 9.29 11.95 -20.53
CA GLY A 140 8.88 10.62 -20.98
C GLY A 140 7.55 10.09 -20.41
N TYR A 141 6.84 10.85 -19.58
CA TYR A 141 5.47 10.50 -19.20
C TYR A 141 4.46 10.72 -20.33
N PRO A 142 3.42 9.86 -20.44
CA PRO A 142 2.47 9.92 -21.55
C PRO A 142 1.52 11.11 -21.50
N PHE A 143 1.33 11.74 -20.32
CA PHE A 143 0.42 12.88 -20.16
C PHE A 143 1.19 14.17 -19.89
N ILE A 144 1.65 14.79 -20.97
CA ILE A 144 2.15 16.17 -21.02
C ILE A 144 1.20 16.90 -21.96
N SER A 145 0.75 18.10 -21.60
CA SER A 145 -0.09 18.90 -22.51
C SER A 145 0.70 19.35 -23.74
N ASP A 146 0.00 19.48 -24.87
CA ASP A 146 0.58 19.87 -26.16
C ASP A 146 1.24 21.26 -26.18
N ASN A 147 0.97 22.09 -25.16
CA ASN A 147 1.53 23.45 -25.02
C ASN A 147 2.45 23.61 -23.80
N GLY A 148 2.78 22.53 -23.10
CA GLY A 148 3.60 22.58 -21.87
C GLY A 148 2.87 23.17 -20.65
N ALA A 149 1.58 23.51 -20.73
CA ALA A 149 0.79 23.95 -19.59
C ALA A 149 0.29 22.75 -18.76
N SER A 150 0.79 22.59 -17.53
CA SER A 150 0.29 21.56 -16.61
C SER A 150 -1.21 21.75 -16.35
N THR A 151 -2.03 20.72 -16.58
CA THR A 151 -3.44 20.68 -16.19
C THR A 151 -3.56 20.19 -14.75
N TRP A 152 -4.67 20.53 -14.08
CA TRP A 152 -4.87 20.19 -12.66
C TRP A 152 -4.79 18.69 -12.34
N TYR A 153 -5.01 17.81 -13.35
CA TYR A 153 -5.03 16.35 -13.22
C TYR A 153 -3.76 15.65 -13.71
N GLN A 154 -2.85 16.35 -14.40
CA GLN A 154 -1.74 15.73 -15.14
C GLN A 154 -0.82 14.92 -14.21
N THR A 155 -0.42 15.55 -13.11
CA THR A 155 0.34 14.91 -12.04
C THR A 155 -0.36 13.65 -11.55
N GLN A 156 -1.65 13.73 -11.23
CA GLN A 156 -2.35 12.65 -10.55
C GLN A 156 -2.46 11.43 -11.45
N VAL A 157 -2.75 11.65 -12.74
CA VAL A 157 -2.83 10.61 -13.75
C VAL A 157 -1.45 10.00 -14.02
N ASN A 158 -0.39 10.80 -14.09
CA ASN A 158 0.98 10.29 -14.27
C ASN A 158 1.45 9.44 -13.08
N THR A 159 1.13 9.85 -11.86
CA THR A 159 1.36 9.04 -10.65
C THR A 159 0.59 7.74 -10.75
N LEU A 160 -0.71 7.79 -11.05
CA LEU A 160 -1.54 6.61 -11.14
C LEU A 160 -1.09 5.64 -12.25
N TYR A 161 -0.58 6.17 -13.37
CA TYR A 161 -0.06 5.40 -14.49
C TYR A 161 1.12 4.52 -14.09
N ARG A 162 2.04 5.03 -13.26
CA ARG A 162 3.19 4.27 -12.75
C ARG A 162 2.77 3.03 -11.96
N PHE A 163 1.72 3.19 -11.16
CA PHE A 163 1.15 2.09 -10.38
C PHE A 163 0.15 1.25 -11.19
N GLY A 164 0.10 1.42 -12.53
CA GLY A 164 -0.75 0.64 -13.43
C GLY A 164 -2.25 0.89 -13.25
N GLY A 165 -2.62 1.99 -12.62
CA GLY A 165 -4.01 2.33 -12.37
C GLY A 165 -4.70 3.04 -13.54
N VAL A 166 -4.00 3.40 -14.61
CA VAL A 166 -4.58 4.03 -15.81
C VAL A 166 -3.92 3.56 -17.12
N GLU A 167 -4.70 3.61 -18.20
CA GLU A 167 -4.28 3.39 -19.60
C GLU A 167 -3.51 4.58 -20.18
N THR A 168 -2.87 4.41 -21.34
CA THR A 168 -2.21 5.52 -22.06
C THR A 168 -3.15 6.44 -22.82
N ALA A 169 -4.37 6.01 -23.14
CA ALA A 169 -5.39 6.85 -23.76
C ALA A 169 -6.36 7.35 -22.69
N PHE A 170 -5.87 8.17 -21.77
CA PHE A 170 -6.67 8.64 -20.64
C PHE A 170 -7.61 9.77 -21.07
N ARG A 171 -8.92 9.54 -20.95
CA ARG A 171 -9.98 10.53 -21.23
C ARG A 171 -10.45 11.18 -19.93
N PRO A 172 -9.84 12.29 -19.48
CA PRO A 172 -10.01 12.79 -18.10
C PRO A 172 -11.45 13.19 -17.75
N GLY A 173 -12.23 13.68 -18.72
CA GLY A 173 -13.61 14.13 -18.52
C GLY A 173 -14.68 13.03 -18.62
N ASP A 174 -14.32 11.84 -19.12
CA ASP A 174 -15.27 10.73 -19.21
C ASP A 174 -15.57 10.20 -17.80
N SER A 175 -16.80 9.74 -17.58
CA SER A 175 -17.15 9.07 -16.32
C SER A 175 -16.41 7.73 -16.23
N ILE A 176 -15.86 7.44 -15.06
CA ILE A 176 -15.30 6.12 -14.79
C ILE A 176 -16.43 5.12 -14.53
N THR A 177 -16.31 3.91 -15.05
CA THR A 177 -17.25 2.82 -14.74
C THR A 177 -16.79 2.05 -13.50
N THR A 178 -17.71 1.35 -12.83
CA THR A 178 -17.38 0.54 -11.64
C THR A 178 -16.39 -0.58 -11.96
N THR A 179 -16.44 -1.14 -13.17
CA THR A 179 -15.49 -2.15 -13.65
C THR A 179 -14.08 -1.60 -13.79
N GLU A 180 -13.94 -0.41 -14.40
CA GLU A 180 -12.64 0.27 -14.53
C GLU A 180 -12.09 0.66 -13.17
N ALA A 181 -12.92 1.25 -12.31
CA ALA A 181 -12.55 1.61 -10.95
C ALA A 181 -12.04 0.38 -10.17
N SER A 182 -12.72 -0.77 -10.28
CA SER A 182 -12.33 -2.02 -9.62
C SER A 182 -11.02 -2.59 -10.18
N ALA A 183 -10.83 -2.56 -11.50
CA ALA A 183 -9.59 -3.02 -12.13
C ALA A 183 -8.40 -2.15 -11.71
N SER A 184 -8.55 -0.83 -11.77
CA SER A 184 -7.55 0.13 -11.30
C SER A 184 -7.24 -0.08 -9.82
N ALA A 185 -8.26 -0.16 -8.95
CA ALA A 185 -8.09 -0.37 -7.52
C ALA A 185 -7.34 -1.68 -7.21
N LYS A 186 -7.61 -2.76 -7.95
CA LYS A 186 -6.88 -4.02 -7.81
C LYS A 186 -5.41 -3.89 -8.18
N SER A 187 -5.09 -3.24 -9.30
CA SER A 187 -3.69 -3.05 -9.73
C SER A 187 -2.92 -2.13 -8.78
N LEU A 188 -3.58 -1.11 -8.25
CA LEU A 188 -3.00 -0.24 -7.22
C LEU A 188 -2.74 -1.02 -5.93
N ALA A 189 -3.70 -1.82 -5.48
CA ALA A 189 -3.53 -2.66 -4.30
C ALA A 189 -2.45 -3.74 -4.46
N GLN A 190 -2.02 -4.06 -5.67
CA GLN A 190 -0.90 -4.95 -5.90
C GLN A 190 0.46 -4.24 -5.85
N ARG A 191 0.51 -2.93 -6.09
CA ARG A 191 1.75 -2.18 -6.33
C ARG A 191 2.05 -1.10 -5.29
N ALA A 192 1.01 -0.56 -4.66
CA ALA A 192 1.12 0.53 -3.70
C ALA A 192 0.91 0.07 -2.26
N LEU A 193 0.38 -1.14 -2.06
CA LEU A 193 -0.12 -1.55 -0.76
C LEU A 193 0.96 -2.04 0.21
N TYR A 194 2.08 -2.50 -0.33
CA TYR A 194 3.15 -3.08 0.47
C TYR A 194 4.44 -2.30 0.24
N THR A 195 5.09 -1.94 1.34
CA THR A 195 6.41 -1.33 1.36
C THR A 195 7.42 -2.41 1.68
N SER A 196 8.45 -2.51 0.85
CA SER A 196 9.55 -3.45 1.08
C SER A 196 10.47 -2.94 2.21
N ARG A 197 11.26 -3.83 2.82
CA ARG A 197 12.28 -3.49 3.83
C ARG A 197 13.23 -2.38 3.35
N GLY A 198 13.68 -2.45 2.10
CA GLY A 198 14.57 -1.45 1.51
C GLY A 198 13.89 -0.10 1.33
N GLU A 199 12.63 -0.11 0.92
CA GLU A 199 11.84 1.12 0.77
C GLU A 199 11.48 1.74 2.13
N LEU A 200 11.22 0.93 3.16
CA LEU A 200 11.06 1.44 4.53
C LEU A 200 12.35 2.09 5.03
N ALA A 201 13.51 1.48 4.76
CA ALA A 201 14.80 2.08 5.11
C ALA A 201 15.01 3.43 4.42
N GLU A 202 14.58 3.58 3.16
CA GLU A 202 14.58 4.85 2.44
C GLU A 202 13.64 5.88 3.08
N LYS A 203 12.39 5.51 3.34
CA LYS A 203 11.41 6.38 4.00
C LYS A 203 11.91 6.92 5.34
N ILE A 204 12.44 6.04 6.20
CA ILE A 204 12.96 6.45 7.51
C ILE A 204 14.23 7.30 7.36
N SER A 205 15.11 6.96 6.41
CA SER A 205 16.31 7.76 6.17
C SER A 205 15.98 9.18 5.73
N ASP A 206 14.96 9.34 4.89
CA ASP A 206 14.46 10.65 4.47
C ASP A 206 13.81 11.42 5.65
N ALA A 207 12.92 10.74 6.38
CA ALA A 207 12.20 11.29 7.53
C ALA A 207 13.11 11.78 8.67
N LEU A 208 14.25 11.12 8.87
CA LEU A 208 15.24 11.47 9.89
C LEU A 208 16.42 12.29 9.34
N TYR A 209 16.37 12.70 8.06
CA TYR A 209 17.46 13.39 7.37
C TYR A 209 18.82 12.70 7.52
N LEU A 210 18.83 11.36 7.47
CA LEU A 210 20.05 10.59 7.61
C LEU A 210 21.01 10.91 6.46
N PRO A 211 22.32 11.07 6.72
CA PRO A 211 23.29 11.27 5.65
C PRO A 211 23.34 10.01 4.79
N LEU A 212 22.84 10.09 3.55
CA LEU A 212 22.93 8.98 2.60
C LEU A 212 24.39 8.79 2.17
N ILE A 213 25.01 7.73 2.68
CA ILE A 213 26.40 7.39 2.39
C ILE A 213 26.44 6.60 1.07
N ARG A 214 27.49 6.77 0.27
CA ARG A 214 27.71 5.92 -0.90
C ARG A 214 27.74 4.47 -0.47
N CYS A 215 26.96 3.64 -1.16
CA CYS A 215 26.84 2.27 -0.74
C CYS A 215 28.15 1.50 -0.90
N ARG A 216 28.69 0.98 0.19
CA ARG A 216 29.86 0.10 0.23
C ARG A 216 29.40 -1.33 -0.08
N GLN A 217 30.12 -2.02 -0.97
CA GLN A 217 29.95 -3.46 -1.15
C GLN A 217 30.07 -4.18 0.21
N GLY A 218 29.09 -5.03 0.54
CA GLY A 218 29.10 -5.84 1.75
C GLY A 218 28.33 -5.27 2.95
N VAL A 219 27.48 -4.25 2.78
CA VAL A 219 26.53 -3.84 3.84
C VAL A 219 25.62 -5.01 4.28
N ALA A 220 25.20 -5.83 3.32
CA ALA A 220 24.58 -7.13 3.49
C ALA A 220 24.89 -7.96 2.25
N ARG A 221 24.87 -9.29 2.38
CA ARG A 221 25.30 -10.23 1.33
C ARG A 221 24.44 -10.15 0.07
N ASP A 222 23.17 -9.81 0.21
CA ASP A 222 22.16 -9.74 -0.84
C ASP A 222 21.87 -8.30 -1.32
N VAL A 223 22.61 -7.31 -0.81
CA VAL A 223 22.47 -5.91 -1.20
C VAL A 223 23.70 -5.49 -2.01
N SER A 224 23.55 -5.41 -3.33
CA SER A 224 24.61 -4.94 -4.22
C SER A 224 24.76 -3.43 -4.15
N SER A 225 25.96 -2.89 -4.37
CA SER A 225 26.22 -1.44 -4.38
C SER A 225 25.43 -0.67 -5.45
N ALA A 226 24.87 -1.36 -6.45
CA ALA A 226 24.01 -0.80 -7.49
C ALA A 226 22.51 -0.88 -7.15
N HIS A 227 22.14 -1.54 -6.05
CA HIS A 227 20.75 -1.63 -5.63
C HIS A 227 20.20 -0.23 -5.29
N PRO A 228 18.99 0.15 -5.74
CA PRO A 228 18.48 1.52 -5.57
C PRO A 228 18.41 1.95 -4.10
N HIS A 229 17.94 1.07 -3.22
CA HIS A 229 17.83 1.36 -1.78
C HIS A 229 19.16 1.20 -1.01
N CYS A 230 20.27 0.85 -1.66
CA CYS A 230 21.53 0.53 -0.99
C CYS A 230 22.06 1.68 -0.08
N PRO A 231 22.07 2.96 -0.53
CA PRO A 231 22.52 4.07 0.32
C PRO A 231 21.69 4.21 1.60
N ALA A 232 20.36 4.09 1.48
CA ALA A 232 19.44 4.19 2.61
C ALA A 232 19.57 2.99 3.57
N ILE A 233 19.65 1.78 3.02
CA ILE A 233 19.90 0.57 3.82
C ILE A 233 21.19 0.71 4.62
N GLN A 234 22.26 1.21 4.00
CA GLN A 234 23.52 1.42 4.70
C GLN A 234 23.43 2.49 5.78
N ALA A 235 22.77 3.62 5.51
CA ALA A 235 22.57 4.68 6.50
C ALA A 235 21.77 4.15 7.69
N ALA A 236 20.66 3.47 7.44
CA ALA A 236 19.77 2.95 8.48
C ALA A 236 20.41 1.83 9.33
N ILE A 237 21.23 0.95 8.73
CA ILE A 237 22.02 -0.03 9.50
C ILE A 237 23.09 0.67 10.33
N SER A 238 23.79 1.66 9.76
CA SER A 238 24.84 2.40 10.48
C SER A 238 24.28 3.20 11.67
N ALA A 239 23.03 3.65 11.56
CA ALA A 239 22.29 4.33 12.62
C ALA A 239 21.65 3.37 13.65
N GLY A 240 21.80 2.04 13.49
CA GLY A 240 21.21 1.06 14.41
C GLY A 240 19.70 0.87 14.27
N ILE A 241 19.08 1.46 13.24
CA ILE A 241 17.63 1.42 13.00
C ILE A 241 17.22 0.03 12.52
N PHE A 242 17.95 -0.47 11.52
CA PHE A 242 17.77 -1.81 10.99
C PHE A 242 18.91 -2.72 11.42
N SER A 243 18.55 -3.98 11.63
CA SER A 243 19.50 -5.10 11.65
C SER A 243 19.28 -5.98 10.42
N GLY A 244 20.37 -6.52 9.87
CA GLY A 244 20.29 -7.65 8.95
C GLY A 244 19.89 -8.93 9.69
N TYR A 245 19.73 -10.02 8.95
CA TYR A 245 19.51 -11.34 9.53
C TYR A 245 20.83 -12.01 9.92
N ALA A 246 20.73 -13.05 10.74
CA ALA A 246 21.88 -13.82 11.21
C ALA A 246 22.69 -14.49 10.08
N ASP A 247 22.09 -14.70 8.91
CA ASP A 247 22.76 -15.25 7.72
C ASP A 247 23.52 -14.19 6.88
N GLY A 248 23.54 -12.94 7.36
CA GLY A 248 24.21 -11.80 6.73
C GLY A 248 23.40 -11.15 5.59
N THR A 249 22.13 -11.51 5.40
CA THR A 249 21.24 -10.87 4.43
C THR A 249 20.45 -9.71 5.04
N PHE A 250 19.87 -8.86 4.20
CA PHE A 250 18.95 -7.79 4.60
C PHE A 250 17.52 -8.03 4.07
N ASP A 251 17.42 -8.74 2.96
CA ASP A 251 16.20 -9.03 2.19
C ASP A 251 15.43 -7.74 1.82
N PRO A 252 16.03 -6.87 0.98
CA PRO A 252 15.52 -5.52 0.74
C PRO A 252 14.14 -5.51 0.08
N ALA A 253 13.73 -6.61 -0.53
CA ALA A 253 12.51 -6.70 -1.30
C ALA A 253 11.36 -7.38 -0.51
N ARG A 254 11.62 -7.86 0.71
CA ARG A 254 10.62 -8.49 1.58
C ARG A 254 9.71 -7.47 2.22
N GLU A 255 8.43 -7.81 2.32
CA GLU A 255 7.44 -7.09 3.11
C GLU A 255 7.62 -7.39 4.60
N MET A 256 7.32 -6.43 5.47
CA MET A 256 7.48 -6.57 6.93
C MET A 256 6.13 -6.79 7.61
N THR A 257 6.15 -7.54 8.72
CA THR A 257 4.98 -7.59 9.62
C THR A 257 4.87 -6.30 10.44
N ARG A 258 3.68 -6.01 10.96
CA ARG A 258 3.43 -4.85 11.84
C ARG A 258 4.32 -4.86 13.08
N ALA A 259 4.59 -6.02 13.67
CA ALA A 259 5.52 -6.17 14.78
C ALA A 259 6.96 -5.81 14.41
N GLU A 260 7.44 -6.23 13.23
CA GLU A 260 8.78 -5.88 12.76
C GLU A 260 8.91 -4.38 12.47
N VAL A 261 7.88 -3.78 11.87
CA VAL A 261 7.84 -2.32 11.64
C VAL A 261 7.88 -1.56 12.96
N ALA A 262 7.14 -2.00 13.98
CA ALA A 262 7.17 -1.35 15.30
C ALA A 262 8.57 -1.36 15.93
N VAL A 263 9.33 -2.46 15.82
CA VAL A 263 10.73 -2.50 16.29
C VAL A 263 11.60 -1.53 15.52
N VAL A 264 11.48 -1.51 14.19
CA VAL A 264 12.26 -0.58 13.35
C VAL A 264 11.94 0.88 13.71
N LEU A 265 10.67 1.23 13.88
CA LEU A 265 10.27 2.60 14.25
C LEU A 265 10.69 2.98 15.67
N ALA A 266 10.60 2.05 16.63
CA ALA A 266 11.09 2.29 17.98
C ALA A 266 12.61 2.58 18.00
N ASN A 267 13.39 1.87 17.19
CA ASN A 267 14.81 2.15 17.03
C ASN A 267 15.06 3.48 16.28
N ALA A 268 14.29 3.74 15.22
CA ALA A 268 14.43 4.94 14.39
C ALA A 268 14.23 6.23 15.19
N PHE A 269 13.23 6.25 16.07
CA PHE A 269 12.82 7.42 16.83
C PHE A 269 13.26 7.35 18.31
N ASP A 270 14.19 6.45 18.64
CA ASP A 270 14.75 6.25 19.99
C ASP A 270 13.68 6.15 21.10
N LEU A 271 12.59 5.42 20.81
CA LEU A 271 11.47 5.25 21.74
C LEU A 271 11.80 4.29 22.90
N GLY A 272 12.90 3.53 22.77
CA GLY A 272 13.32 2.53 23.74
C GLY A 272 12.38 1.31 23.80
N SER A 273 12.26 0.74 24.99
CA SER A 273 11.43 -0.42 25.27
C SER A 273 10.57 -0.14 26.49
N SER A 274 9.24 -0.17 26.31
CA SER A 274 8.30 0.06 27.40
C SER A 274 7.89 -1.26 28.06
N GLN A 275 7.66 -1.20 29.38
CA GLN A 275 7.12 -2.31 30.17
C GLN A 275 5.61 -2.15 30.42
N ASN A 276 5.00 -1.10 29.86
CA ASN A 276 3.57 -0.87 30.00
C ASN A 276 2.76 -1.97 29.31
N GLU A 277 1.58 -2.24 29.84
CA GLU A 277 0.60 -3.07 29.14
C GLU A 277 0.12 -2.33 27.89
N THR A 278 0.13 -3.03 26.76
CA THR A 278 -0.33 -2.47 25.49
C THR A 278 -1.85 -2.38 25.40
N LEU A 279 -2.57 -3.21 26.19
CA LEU A 279 -4.04 -3.23 26.29
C LEU A 279 -4.74 -3.49 24.96
N PHE A 280 -4.05 -4.03 23.95
CA PHE A 280 -4.69 -4.43 22.70
C PHE A 280 -5.49 -5.71 22.91
N ALA A 281 -6.61 -5.83 22.20
CA ALA A 281 -7.48 -7.00 22.23
C ALA A 281 -6.77 -8.29 21.77
N ASP A 282 -5.66 -8.18 21.02
CA ASP A 282 -4.82 -9.28 20.56
C ASP A 282 -3.40 -9.27 21.18
N ASP A 283 -3.25 -8.72 22.40
CA ASP A 283 -1.99 -8.66 23.14
C ASP A 283 -1.25 -10.01 23.25
N ALA A 284 -2.01 -11.10 23.35
CA ALA A 284 -1.48 -12.46 23.41
C ALA A 284 -0.78 -12.90 22.10
N ALA A 285 -1.12 -12.28 20.96
CA ALA A 285 -0.51 -12.55 19.67
C ALA A 285 0.81 -11.79 19.47
N ILE A 286 1.12 -10.79 20.31
CA ILE A 286 2.33 -9.96 20.18
C ILE A 286 3.55 -10.77 20.60
N PRO A 287 4.52 -11.01 19.69
CA PRO A 287 5.72 -11.75 20.01
C PRO A 287 6.53 -11.09 21.14
N ALA A 288 7.12 -11.88 22.03
CA ALA A 288 7.89 -11.37 23.17
C ALA A 288 9.04 -10.43 22.75
N TRP A 289 9.68 -10.70 21.60
CA TRP A 289 10.80 -9.90 21.09
C TRP A 289 10.40 -8.51 20.60
N SER A 290 9.14 -8.29 20.21
CA SER A 290 8.65 -6.99 19.74
C SER A 290 7.84 -6.24 20.80
N ARG A 291 7.43 -6.92 21.88
CA ARG A 291 6.49 -6.37 22.89
C ARG A 291 6.90 -5.01 23.42
N GLY A 292 8.17 -4.85 23.80
CA GLY A 292 8.66 -3.58 24.35
C GLY A 292 8.62 -2.42 23.34
N ALA A 293 8.91 -2.69 22.07
CA ALA A 293 8.83 -1.70 21.00
C ALA A 293 7.38 -1.37 20.64
N VAL A 294 6.49 -2.38 20.63
CA VAL A 294 5.05 -2.17 20.39
C VAL A 294 4.45 -1.32 21.52
N ALA A 295 4.81 -1.60 22.78
CA ALA A 295 4.41 -0.81 23.93
C ALA A 295 4.95 0.63 23.84
N ALA A 296 6.24 0.81 23.55
CA ALA A 296 6.83 2.14 23.41
C ALA A 296 6.17 2.96 22.28
N LEU A 297 5.89 2.32 21.15
CA LEU A 297 5.18 2.96 20.04
C LEU A 297 3.74 3.32 20.41
N ASN A 298 3.03 2.45 21.15
CA ASN A 298 1.69 2.73 21.67
C ASN A 298 1.68 3.89 22.67
N ASP A 299 2.68 3.97 23.56
CA ASP A 299 2.83 5.05 24.56
C ASP A 299 2.97 6.43 23.90
N THR A 300 3.44 6.48 22.65
CA THR A 300 3.45 7.74 21.88
C THR A 300 2.03 8.22 21.53
N GLY A 301 1.02 7.38 21.55
CA GLY A 301 -0.32 7.69 21.04
C GLY A 301 -0.43 7.66 19.51
N ALA A 302 0.55 7.07 18.82
CA ALA A 302 0.46 6.81 17.39
C ALA A 302 -0.71 5.85 17.08
N PRO A 303 -1.37 5.98 15.91
CA PRO A 303 -2.52 5.16 15.54
C PRO A 303 -2.10 3.73 15.12
N VAL A 304 -1.64 2.94 16.09
CA VAL A 304 -1.10 1.59 15.87
C VAL A 304 -2.14 0.47 15.93
N ALA A 305 -3.34 0.75 16.45
CA ALA A 305 -4.43 -0.23 16.54
C ALA A 305 -5.46 -0.06 15.42
N ASP A 306 -6.17 -1.14 15.09
CA ASP A 306 -7.40 -1.06 14.32
C ASP A 306 -8.60 -0.61 15.19
N ASP A 307 -9.77 -0.42 14.57
CA ASP A 307 -10.99 0.03 15.27
C ASP A 307 -11.52 -0.96 16.32
N GLU A 308 -11.01 -2.20 16.33
CA GLU A 308 -11.31 -3.23 17.34
C GLU A 308 -10.26 -3.29 18.44
N ASN A 309 -9.41 -2.27 18.51
CA ASN A 309 -8.28 -2.18 19.44
C ASN A 309 -7.31 -3.36 19.27
N ARG A 310 -7.10 -3.86 18.04
CA ARG A 310 -6.09 -4.90 17.74
C ARG A 310 -4.87 -4.32 17.06
N PHE A 311 -3.70 -4.77 17.48
CA PHE A 311 -2.42 -4.40 16.87
C PHE A 311 -2.12 -5.22 15.59
N ASN A 312 -2.63 -6.45 15.47
CA ASN A 312 -2.41 -7.38 14.36
C ASN A 312 -0.92 -7.68 14.08
N PRO A 313 -0.14 -8.19 15.04
CA PRO A 313 1.33 -8.21 15.00
C PRO A 313 1.93 -9.01 13.84
N VAL A 314 1.25 -10.06 13.38
CA VAL A 314 1.72 -10.95 12.30
C VAL A 314 1.25 -10.53 10.91
N ALA A 315 0.33 -9.56 10.82
CA ALA A 315 -0.13 -9.07 9.53
C ALA A 315 0.98 -8.27 8.84
N THR A 316 1.08 -8.39 7.52
CA THR A 316 1.93 -7.51 6.72
C THR A 316 1.54 -6.05 6.94
N ALA A 317 2.53 -5.21 7.23
CA ALA A 317 2.36 -3.77 7.33
C ALA A 317 2.15 -3.17 5.94
N THR A 318 1.04 -2.48 5.75
CA THR A 318 0.73 -1.79 4.50
C THR A 318 1.53 -0.49 4.37
N SER A 319 1.78 -0.03 3.15
CA SER A 319 2.54 1.19 2.88
C SER A 319 1.92 2.43 3.51
N TRP A 320 0.59 2.51 3.52
CA TRP A 320 -0.12 3.61 4.17
C TRP A 320 0.08 3.58 5.68
N TYR A 321 0.00 2.40 6.31
CA TYR A 321 0.20 2.25 7.76
C TYR A 321 1.61 2.68 8.16
N ILE A 322 2.61 2.25 7.39
CA ILE A 322 4.00 2.68 7.56
C ILE A 322 4.12 4.21 7.42
N THR A 323 3.49 4.79 6.40
CA THR A 323 3.59 6.22 6.12
C THR A 323 2.93 7.04 7.22
N ASP A 324 1.73 6.68 7.65
CA ASP A 324 1.00 7.38 8.70
C ASP A 324 1.79 7.37 10.03
N LEU A 325 2.44 6.24 10.36
CA LEU A 325 3.29 6.16 11.55
C LEU A 325 4.58 6.98 11.42
N VAL A 326 5.26 6.93 10.28
CA VAL A 326 6.48 7.72 10.06
C VAL A 326 6.16 9.21 10.10
N ASP A 327 5.13 9.65 9.37
CA ASP A 327 4.70 11.06 9.32
C ASP A 327 4.31 11.53 10.75
N PHE A 328 3.54 10.73 11.51
CA PHE A 328 3.17 11.04 12.90
C PHE A 328 4.37 11.18 13.85
N LEU A 329 5.38 10.31 13.71
CA LEU A 329 6.57 10.32 14.57
C LEU A 329 7.55 11.44 14.18
N SER A 330 7.59 11.82 12.91
CA SER A 330 8.45 12.89 12.40
C SER A 330 7.95 14.30 12.69
N ASP A 331 6.63 14.48 12.86
CA ASP A 331 6.03 15.78 13.18
C ASP A 331 6.14 16.17 14.67
N ARG A 332 6.86 15.40 15.48
CA ARG A 332 7.07 15.61 16.92
C ARG A 332 8.48 16.06 17.26
#